data_AF-A0A7Z1PIJ1-F1
#
_entry.id   AF-A0A7Z1PIJ1-F1
#
_cell.length_a   1.000
_cell.length_b   1.000
_cell.length_c   1.000
_cell.angle_alpha   90.00
_cell.angle_beta   90.00
_cell.angle_gamma   90.00
#
_symmetry.space_group_name_H-M   'P 1'
#
loop_
_entity.id
_entity.type
_entity.pdbx_description
1 polymer ?
#
loop_
_entity_poly.entity_id
_entity_poly.type
_entity_poly.pdbx_seq_one_letter_code
_entity_poly.pdbx_strand_id
1 'polypeptide(L)'
;QNGADIPNKPLFVQNIGALPANGTAVAANRLASRGALPALTGTTRGSDSGLIMGEVYDNGYPTPYGNVLRLTGTGDGEILIGWSGVSGAPAPAYIRSHRDNADAEWSEWAMLYTSLNPPPVPLDLNPVGSAIAWPSDNIPAGYALMQGQSFDKSAYPLLAIAYPSAIIPDMREWTIKGKPASGRAVLSRELDGNKSHSHTARAQDTDLGTKSTSSFDYGTKSSNTTGGHNHSAGGTYGGDSIGGRIRVQRDGNDQLTSWNGDHAHTTWIGPHDHTVYIGPHGHVVIVDAEGNVETTVKNIAFNYIVRLA
;
A
#
# COMPACT_ATOMS: atom_id res chain seq x y z
N GLN A 1 13.33 85.67 42.76
CA GLN A 1 13.85 85.78 44.15
C GLN A 1 14.90 84.70 44.34
N ASN A 2 16.11 85.04 44.74
CA ASN A 2 17.32 84.21 44.78
C ASN A 2 17.59 83.63 46.19
N GLY A 3 16.54 83.43 46.99
CA GLY A 3 16.59 82.79 48.31
C GLY A 3 17.47 83.51 49.35
N ALA A 4 17.73 84.81 49.16
CA ALA A 4 18.58 85.61 50.06
C ALA A 4 17.93 85.86 51.43
N ASP A 5 16.61 85.75 51.50
CA ASP A 5 15.73 85.96 52.65
C ASP A 5 15.54 84.70 53.52
N ILE A 6 16.09 83.55 53.11
CA ILE A 6 16.00 82.30 53.87
C ILE A 6 16.96 82.35 55.06
N PRO A 7 16.47 82.42 56.31
CA PRO A 7 17.30 82.69 57.49
C PRO A 7 18.31 81.56 57.79
N ASN A 8 17.96 80.33 57.42
CA ASN A 8 18.80 79.15 57.59
C ASN A 8 18.70 78.27 56.33
N LYS A 9 19.50 78.62 55.32
CA LYS A 9 19.57 77.89 54.05
C LYS A 9 19.85 76.39 54.21
N PRO A 10 20.75 75.93 55.11
CA PRO A 10 20.94 74.50 55.38
C PRO A 10 19.67 73.78 55.83
N LEU A 11 18.93 74.34 56.80
CA LEU A 11 17.69 73.73 57.31
C LEU A 11 16.58 73.76 56.25
N PHE A 12 16.52 74.82 55.44
CA PHE A 12 15.61 74.91 54.30
C PHE A 12 15.86 73.78 53.29
N VAL A 13 17.10 73.60 52.83
CA VAL A 13 17.48 72.52 51.89
C VAL A 13 17.14 71.14 52.45
N GLN A 14 17.36 70.92 53.75
CA GLN A 14 17.00 69.68 54.44
C GLN A 14 15.48 69.43 54.48
N ASN A 15 14.67 70.48 54.68
CA ASN A 15 13.22 70.37 54.81
C ASN A 15 12.48 70.18 53.48
N ILE A 16 13.04 70.60 52.35
CA ILE A 16 12.45 70.38 51.01
C ILE A 16 12.96 69.07 50.37
N GLY A 17 13.93 68.38 50.98
CA GLY A 17 14.54 67.17 50.42
C GLY A 17 15.42 67.43 49.19
N ALA A 18 15.85 68.69 49.00
CA ALA A 18 16.74 69.05 47.91
C ALA A 18 18.17 68.55 48.21
N LEU A 19 18.78 67.84 47.26
CA LEU A 19 20.15 67.35 47.40
C LEU A 19 21.15 68.53 47.37
N PRO A 20 22.27 68.47 48.12
CA PRO A 20 23.34 69.47 48.03
C PRO A 20 23.92 69.52 46.62
N ALA A 21 24.25 70.72 46.13
CA ALA A 21 24.76 70.98 44.77
C ALA A 21 26.08 70.24 44.41
N ASN A 22 26.73 69.62 45.40
CA ASN A 22 28.02 68.95 45.27
C ASN A 22 27.93 67.48 45.71
N GLY A 23 26.71 66.97 45.92
CA GLY A 23 26.48 65.62 46.40
C GLY A 23 26.91 64.60 45.36
N THR A 24 27.96 63.85 45.66
CA THR A 24 28.11 62.47 45.16
C THR A 24 26.74 61.84 45.21
N ALA A 25 26.20 61.43 44.06
CA ALA A 25 24.89 60.81 43.96
C ALA A 25 24.73 59.85 45.14
N VAL A 26 23.64 60.01 45.92
CA VAL A 26 23.18 59.02 46.90
C VAL A 26 23.53 57.68 46.31
N ALA A 27 24.46 56.94 46.95
CA ALA A 27 24.99 55.70 46.42
C ALA A 27 23.82 54.95 45.80
N ALA A 28 23.78 54.85 44.46
CA ALA A 28 22.76 54.06 43.79
C ALA A 28 22.83 52.73 44.54
N ASN A 29 21.76 52.38 45.25
CA ASN A 29 21.79 51.28 46.19
C ASN A 29 22.06 50.04 45.34
N ARG A 30 23.34 49.67 45.19
CA ARG A 30 23.76 48.62 44.27
C ARG A 30 23.13 47.37 44.85
N LEU A 31 22.30 46.69 44.07
CA LEU A 31 21.79 45.38 44.43
C LEU A 31 23.01 44.49 44.69
N ALA A 32 23.26 44.22 45.97
CA ALA A 32 24.34 43.35 46.40
C ALA A 32 23.78 41.94 46.58
N SER A 33 24.57 40.94 46.20
CA SER A 33 24.25 39.55 46.49
C SER A 33 24.05 39.37 48.00
N ARG A 34 23.01 38.63 48.38
CA ARG A 34 22.81 38.16 49.76
C ARG A 34 23.51 36.83 50.04
N GLY A 35 24.40 36.39 49.15
CA GLY A 35 25.04 35.09 49.22
C GLY A 35 24.09 33.96 48.84
N ALA A 36 24.44 32.74 49.19
CA ALA A 36 23.66 31.55 48.88
C ALA A 36 22.30 31.56 49.58
N LEU A 37 21.21 31.63 48.80
CA LEU A 37 19.84 31.56 49.32
C LEU A 37 19.25 30.20 48.97
N PRO A 38 18.70 29.41 49.91
CA PRO A 38 18.07 28.14 49.58
C PRO A 38 16.81 28.34 48.73
N ALA A 39 16.54 27.42 47.81
CA ALA A 39 15.32 27.46 47.00
C ALA A 39 14.08 27.37 47.89
N LEU A 40 13.15 28.32 47.70
CA LEU A 40 11.87 28.29 48.39
C LEU A 40 11.00 27.15 47.84
N THR A 41 10.31 26.44 48.71
CA THR A 41 9.44 25.29 48.37
C THR A 41 8.12 25.37 49.11
N GLY A 42 7.10 24.68 48.60
CA GLY A 42 5.79 24.69 49.25
C GLY A 42 5.10 26.05 49.11
N THR A 43 4.42 26.44 50.19
CA THR A 43 3.88 27.79 50.41
C THR A 43 4.87 28.78 51.05
N THR A 44 6.14 28.39 51.19
CA THR A 44 7.12 29.18 51.95
C THR A 44 7.55 30.43 51.17
N ARG A 45 7.42 31.61 51.80
CA ARG A 45 7.90 32.88 51.26
C ARG A 45 9.21 33.30 51.93
N GLY A 46 10.02 34.08 51.20
CA GLY A 46 11.24 34.66 51.77
C GLY A 46 10.91 35.73 52.83
N SER A 47 11.75 35.86 53.85
CA SER A 47 11.60 36.91 54.87
C SER A 47 11.95 38.32 54.40
N ASP A 48 12.56 38.43 53.21
CA ASP A 48 13.07 39.67 52.66
C ASP A 48 12.04 40.37 51.77
N SER A 49 11.97 41.70 51.87
CA SER A 49 11.04 42.54 51.11
C SER A 49 11.73 43.28 49.95
N GLY A 50 11.08 43.33 48.79
CA GLY A 50 11.51 44.08 47.61
C GLY A 50 12.26 43.23 46.58
N LEU A 51 13.28 43.84 45.97
CA LEU A 51 14.12 43.20 44.96
C LEU A 51 15.38 42.63 45.61
N ILE A 52 15.54 41.31 45.57
CA ILE A 52 16.64 40.60 46.23
C ILE A 52 17.45 39.84 45.20
N MET A 53 18.77 39.95 45.27
CA MET A 53 19.70 39.12 44.50
C MET A 53 20.35 38.10 45.42
N GLY A 54 20.37 36.84 45.00
CA GLY A 54 21.03 35.75 45.71
C GLY A 54 21.83 34.86 44.77
N GLU A 55 22.69 34.05 45.38
CA GLU A 55 23.49 33.04 44.69
C GLU A 55 22.80 31.68 44.76
N VAL A 56 22.87 30.97 43.64
CA VAL A 56 22.51 29.56 43.52
C VAL A 56 23.79 28.76 43.55
N TYR A 57 23.92 27.91 44.56
CA TYR A 57 25.11 27.11 44.80
C TYR A 57 24.72 25.83 45.54
N ASP A 58 24.38 24.80 44.77
CA ASP A 58 23.95 23.46 45.24
C ASP A 58 22.88 23.53 46.35
N ASN A 59 21.93 24.44 46.21
CA ASN A 59 20.98 24.83 47.26
C ASN A 59 19.50 24.66 46.85
N GLY A 60 19.23 23.65 46.01
CA GLY A 60 17.88 23.17 45.69
C GLY A 60 17.17 23.83 44.51
N TYR A 61 17.88 24.68 43.75
CA TYR A 61 17.37 25.24 42.49
C TYR A 61 17.47 24.25 41.32
N PRO A 62 16.75 24.48 40.20
CA PRO A 62 16.85 23.66 38.99
C PRO A 62 18.26 23.50 38.42
N THR A 63 19.14 24.47 38.68
CA THR A 63 20.55 24.43 38.29
C THR A 63 21.45 24.37 39.51
N PRO A 64 22.58 23.61 39.46
CA PRO A 64 23.56 23.58 40.54
C PRO A 64 24.16 24.96 40.87
N TYR A 65 24.42 25.79 39.84
CA TYR A 65 25.09 27.08 40.01
C TYR A 65 24.40 28.19 39.20
N GLY A 66 24.33 29.40 39.76
CA GLY A 66 23.72 30.55 39.09
C GLY A 66 23.42 31.71 40.02
N ASN A 67 22.58 32.62 39.54
CA ASN A 67 22.04 33.75 40.30
C ASN A 67 20.52 33.75 40.25
N VAL A 68 19.89 34.10 41.37
CA VAL A 68 18.44 34.30 41.45
C VAL A 68 18.11 35.75 41.78
N LEU A 69 17.13 36.28 41.06
CA LEU A 69 16.47 37.53 41.37
C LEU A 69 15.08 37.21 41.93
N ARG A 70 14.84 37.60 43.19
CA ARG A 70 13.54 37.47 43.85
C ARG A 70 12.85 38.83 43.88
N LEU A 71 11.60 38.83 43.44
CA LEU A 71 10.68 39.95 43.49
C LEU A 71 9.66 39.62 44.57
N THR A 72 9.60 40.39 45.65
CA THR A 72 8.60 40.18 46.70
C THR A 72 7.63 41.34 46.83
N GLY A 73 6.37 41.02 47.17
CA GLY A 73 5.26 41.97 47.25
C GLY A 73 4.00 41.32 47.82
N THR A 74 2.81 41.63 47.30
CA THR A 74 1.59 40.89 47.68
C THR A 74 1.71 39.41 47.26
N GLY A 75 2.24 39.17 46.06
CA GLY A 75 2.76 37.88 45.60
C GLY A 75 4.26 37.97 45.30
N ASP A 76 4.89 36.85 45.00
CA ASP A 76 6.33 36.77 44.73
C ASP A 76 6.63 36.19 43.33
N GLY A 77 7.83 36.46 42.84
CA GLY A 77 8.36 35.90 41.60
C GLY A 77 9.86 35.69 41.68
N GLU A 78 10.35 34.69 40.96
CA GLU A 78 11.78 34.44 40.85
C GLU A 78 12.20 34.29 39.38
N ILE A 79 13.36 34.89 39.06
CA ILE A 79 14.08 34.64 37.81
C ILE A 79 15.43 34.06 38.19
N LEU A 80 15.74 32.88 37.65
CA LEU A 80 17.00 32.18 37.82
C LEU A 80 17.79 32.25 36.52
N ILE A 81 19.06 32.61 36.61
CA ILE A 81 20.01 32.53 35.50
C ILE A 81 21.12 31.58 35.94
N GLY A 82 21.20 30.41 35.31
CA GLY A 82 22.27 29.47 35.56
C GLY A 82 23.62 30.00 35.11
N TRP A 83 24.69 29.39 35.62
CA TRP A 83 26.04 29.57 35.08
C TRP A 83 26.42 28.37 34.24
N SER A 84 27.06 28.63 33.10
CA SER A 84 27.63 27.56 32.29
C SER A 84 28.94 27.11 32.91
N GLY A 85 29.15 25.79 32.97
CA GLY A 85 30.43 25.21 33.40
C GLY A 85 31.57 25.41 32.38
N VAL A 86 31.30 26.06 31.25
CA VAL A 86 32.23 26.27 30.13
C VAL A 86 32.19 27.73 29.71
N SER A 87 33.35 28.36 29.58
CA SER A 87 33.47 29.77 29.20
C SER A 87 32.77 30.07 27.88
N GLY A 88 31.85 31.05 27.90
CA GLY A 88 31.10 31.50 26.71
C GLY A 88 29.93 30.61 26.29
N ALA A 89 29.70 29.48 26.95
CA ALA A 89 28.53 28.65 26.66
C ALA A 89 27.25 29.28 27.26
N PRO A 90 26.09 29.12 26.58
CA PRO A 90 24.80 29.53 27.15
C PRO A 90 24.48 28.69 28.40
N ALA A 91 23.71 29.27 29.30
CA ALA A 91 23.20 28.61 30.49
C ALA A 91 21.67 28.67 30.50
N PRO A 92 20.99 27.70 31.13
CA PRO A 92 19.55 27.73 31.22
C PRO A 92 19.08 28.85 32.15
N ALA A 93 17.93 29.43 31.83
CA ALA A 93 17.26 30.42 32.65
C ALA A 93 15.84 29.95 32.96
N TYR A 94 15.36 30.25 34.16
CA TYR A 94 14.05 29.80 34.62
C TYR A 94 13.28 30.94 35.26
N ILE A 95 11.96 30.81 35.26
CA ILE A 95 11.05 31.72 35.93
C ILE A 95 10.01 30.92 36.71
N ARG A 96 9.57 31.46 37.84
CA ARG A 96 8.41 30.95 38.58
C ARG A 96 7.71 32.08 39.31
N SER A 97 6.50 31.81 39.78
CA SER A 97 5.66 32.76 40.51
C SER A 97 4.99 32.12 41.72
N HIS A 98 4.66 32.96 42.70
CA HIS A 98 3.86 32.61 43.87
C HIS A 98 2.72 33.63 44.01
N ARG A 99 1.48 33.14 44.07
CA ARG A 99 0.29 34.01 44.11
C ARG A 99 0.16 34.73 45.47
N ASP A 100 -0.58 35.83 45.48
CA ASP A 100 -0.94 36.64 46.65
C ASP A 100 -1.95 35.96 47.60
N ASN A 101 -1.70 34.71 47.99
CA ASN A 101 -2.51 33.97 48.96
C ASN A 101 -1.61 33.15 49.89
N ALA A 102 -1.98 33.03 51.16
CA ALA A 102 -1.20 32.31 52.19
C ALA A 102 -1.06 30.80 51.90
N ASP A 103 -2.05 30.21 51.24
CA ASP A 103 -2.06 28.80 50.85
C ASP A 103 -1.59 28.57 49.39
N ALA A 104 -1.07 29.60 48.73
CA ALA A 104 -0.56 29.43 47.36
C ALA A 104 0.76 28.68 47.38
N GLU A 105 0.87 27.67 46.51
CA GLU A 105 2.14 26.99 46.25
C GLU A 105 2.97 27.81 45.25
N TRP A 106 4.29 27.72 45.35
CA TRP A 106 5.16 28.13 44.25
C TRP A 106 4.81 27.34 42.98
N SER A 107 4.72 28.03 41.84
CA SER A 107 4.64 27.33 40.56
C SER A 107 5.89 26.48 40.35
N GLU A 108 5.75 25.42 39.56
CA GLU A 108 6.93 24.75 39.01
C GLU A 108 7.79 25.76 38.24
N TRP A 109 9.08 25.43 38.13
CA TRP A 109 10.02 26.23 37.36
C TRP A 109 9.76 26.07 35.87
N ALA A 110 9.46 27.19 35.19
CA ALA A 110 9.37 27.23 33.74
C ALA A 110 10.72 27.66 33.16
N MET A 111 11.29 26.85 32.26
CA MET A 111 12.53 27.20 31.56
C MET A 111 12.25 28.16 30.40
N LEU A 112 13.11 29.18 30.24
CA LEU A 112 13.12 30.08 29.11
C LEU A 112 14.00 29.51 28.00
N TYR A 113 13.42 29.31 26.82
CA TYR A 113 14.14 28.82 25.65
C TYR A 113 14.65 29.95 24.77
N THR A 114 15.82 29.73 24.15
CA THR A 114 16.46 30.66 23.22
C THR A 114 16.98 29.91 22.00
N SER A 115 17.46 30.64 20.99
CA SER A 115 18.13 30.01 19.83
C SER A 115 19.38 29.21 20.21
N LEU A 116 20.02 29.51 21.35
CA LEU A 116 21.20 28.81 21.87
C LEU A 116 20.88 27.78 22.97
N ASN A 117 19.64 27.76 23.46
CA ASN A 117 19.11 26.75 24.38
C ASN A 117 17.65 26.44 23.97
N PRO A 118 17.46 25.71 22.85
CA PRO A 118 16.12 25.43 22.32
C PRO A 118 15.35 24.46 23.21
N PRO A 119 14.00 24.40 23.09
CA PRO A 119 13.24 23.34 23.74
C PRO A 119 13.75 21.96 23.31
N PRO A 120 13.67 20.94 24.19
CA PRO A 120 13.86 19.56 23.78
C PRO A 120 12.97 19.30 22.56
N VAL A 121 13.55 18.69 21.52
CA VAL A 121 12.80 18.33 20.32
C VAL A 121 11.62 17.47 20.79
N PRO A 122 10.35 17.81 20.45
CA PRO A 122 9.23 16.92 20.72
C PRO A 122 9.56 15.53 20.19
N LEU A 123 8.97 14.48 20.75
CA LEU A 123 9.02 13.15 20.14
C LEU A 123 8.50 13.30 18.70
N ASP A 124 9.41 13.40 17.73
CA ASP A 124 9.06 13.67 16.34
C ASP A 124 8.11 12.56 15.91
N LEU A 125 6.85 12.90 15.63
CA LEU A 125 5.89 11.95 15.05
C LEU A 125 6.43 11.36 13.73
N ASN A 126 7.42 12.02 13.11
CA ASN A 126 8.16 11.57 11.94
C ASN A 126 9.67 11.81 12.12
N PRO A 127 10.45 10.84 12.64
CA PRO A 127 11.89 11.00 12.81
C PRO A 127 12.60 11.22 11.46
N VAL A 128 13.76 11.89 11.48
CA VAL A 128 14.64 12.08 10.29
C VAL A 128 14.85 10.75 9.57
N GLY A 129 14.70 10.75 8.24
CA GLY A 129 14.79 9.54 7.44
C GLY A 129 13.45 8.80 7.23
N SER A 130 12.35 9.26 7.85
CA SER A 130 11.02 8.73 7.54
C SER A 130 10.57 9.17 6.14
N ALA A 131 10.02 8.24 5.37
CA ALA A 131 9.34 8.55 4.12
C ALA A 131 7.98 9.19 4.42
N ILE A 132 7.74 10.38 3.88
CA ILE A 132 6.53 11.17 4.09
C ILE A 132 5.81 11.30 2.75
N ALA A 133 4.53 10.94 2.72
CA ALA A 133 3.69 11.16 1.55
C ALA A 133 3.28 12.64 1.47
N TRP A 134 3.71 13.32 0.41
CA TRP A 134 3.51 14.75 0.19
C TRP A 134 2.62 15.00 -1.03
N PRO A 135 1.52 15.76 -0.90
CA PRO A 135 0.51 15.90 -1.96
C PRO A 135 0.83 16.94 -3.05
N SER A 136 2.02 17.54 -3.03
CA SER A 136 2.38 18.66 -3.92
C SER A 136 3.76 18.46 -4.55
N ASP A 137 3.99 19.03 -5.73
CA ASP A 137 5.32 19.09 -6.35
C ASP A 137 6.22 20.16 -5.72
N ASN A 138 5.65 21.07 -4.92
CA ASN A 138 6.38 22.10 -4.20
C ASN A 138 6.91 21.51 -2.89
N ILE A 139 8.21 21.20 -2.85
CA ILE A 139 8.85 20.56 -1.70
C ILE A 139 9.18 21.61 -0.62
N PRO A 140 8.74 21.41 0.63
CA PRO A 140 9.06 22.33 1.72
C PRO A 140 10.56 22.40 2.00
N ALA A 141 11.04 23.56 2.46
CA ALA A 141 12.43 23.72 2.90
C ALA A 141 12.78 22.73 4.02
N GLY A 142 13.99 22.16 3.96
CA GLY A 142 14.45 21.12 4.90
C GLY A 142 14.06 19.69 4.53
N TYR A 143 13.36 19.50 3.40
CA TYR A 143 13.01 18.19 2.86
C TYR A 143 13.63 17.98 1.48
N ALA A 144 13.78 16.72 1.10
CA ALA A 144 14.17 16.31 -0.25
C ALA A 144 13.23 15.24 -0.79
N LEU A 145 13.02 15.21 -2.11
CA LEU A 145 12.37 14.09 -2.80
C LEU A 145 13.20 12.82 -2.64
N MET A 146 12.56 11.66 -2.55
CA MET A 146 13.24 10.37 -2.41
C MET A 146 13.46 9.72 -3.79
N GLN A 147 14.61 9.99 -4.42
CA GLN A 147 14.89 9.67 -5.83
C GLN A 147 16.18 8.86 -6.05
N GLY A 148 16.73 8.23 -5.01
CA GLY A 148 17.96 7.45 -5.16
C GLY A 148 19.25 8.27 -5.04
N GLN A 149 19.17 9.54 -4.65
CA GLN A 149 20.32 10.44 -4.60
C GLN A 149 21.20 10.21 -3.36
N SER A 150 22.50 10.51 -3.51
CA SER A 150 23.45 10.52 -2.41
C SER A 150 23.35 11.79 -1.55
N PHE A 151 23.79 11.72 -0.29
CA PHE A 151 23.90 12.88 0.60
C PHE A 151 25.20 12.88 1.42
N ASP A 152 25.60 14.03 1.95
CA ASP A 152 26.75 14.16 2.84
C ASP A 152 26.37 13.79 4.29
N LYS A 153 27.02 12.75 4.83
CA LYS A 153 26.80 12.26 6.19
C LYS A 153 27.21 13.27 7.26
N SER A 154 28.24 14.08 6.99
CA SER A 154 28.73 15.08 7.94
C SER A 154 27.76 16.25 8.05
N ALA A 155 27.12 16.63 6.94
CA ALA A 155 26.07 17.64 6.93
C ALA A 155 24.75 17.14 7.53
N TYR A 156 24.42 15.86 7.33
CA TYR A 156 23.14 15.26 7.76
C TYR A 156 23.36 14.01 8.63
N PRO A 157 23.86 14.16 9.87
CA PRO A 157 24.21 13.04 10.73
C PRO A 157 22.99 12.19 11.14
N LEU A 158 21.83 12.82 11.37
CA LEU A 158 20.60 12.10 11.71
C LEU A 158 20.08 11.28 10.51
N LEU A 159 20.18 11.82 9.30
CA LEU A 159 19.84 11.09 8.08
C LEU A 159 20.81 9.92 7.83
N ALA A 160 22.09 10.08 8.19
CA ALA A 160 23.09 9.02 8.11
C ALA A 160 22.83 7.86 9.07
N ILE A 161 22.15 8.09 10.19
CA ILE A 161 21.67 7.03 11.09
C ILE A 161 20.58 6.21 10.39
N ALA A 162 19.63 6.87 9.73
CA ALA A 162 18.53 6.21 9.01
C ALA A 162 19.02 5.49 7.74
N TYR A 163 19.94 6.12 6.99
CA TYR A 163 20.51 5.61 5.74
C TYR A 163 22.04 5.56 5.80
N PRO A 164 22.63 4.50 6.40
CA PRO A 164 24.08 4.37 6.54
C PRO A 164 24.84 4.28 5.20
N SER A 165 24.15 3.98 4.09
CA SER A 165 24.72 4.00 2.74
C SER A 165 25.01 5.40 2.19
N ALA A 166 24.56 6.46 2.87
CA ALA A 166 24.52 7.83 2.32
C ALA A 166 23.69 7.96 1.04
N ILE A 167 22.71 7.06 0.83
CA ILE A 167 21.81 7.07 -0.33
C ILE A 167 20.37 7.08 0.18
N ILE A 168 19.60 8.09 -0.22
CA ILE A 168 18.15 8.13 0.00
C ILE A 168 17.52 7.14 -0.98
N PRO A 169 16.62 6.24 -0.54
CA PRO A 169 15.93 5.31 -1.45
C PRO A 169 15.18 6.03 -2.57
N ASP A 170 15.18 5.47 -3.78
CA ASP A 170 14.24 5.89 -4.82
C ASP A 170 12.88 5.28 -4.54
N MET A 171 11.89 6.14 -4.28
CA MET A 171 10.53 5.77 -3.89
C MET A 171 9.50 6.09 -4.97
N ARG A 172 9.92 6.58 -6.15
CA ARG A 172 9.01 6.78 -7.28
C ARG A 172 8.44 5.44 -7.70
N GLU A 173 7.12 5.38 -7.89
CA GLU A 173 6.37 4.16 -8.27
C GLU A 173 6.44 3.02 -7.23
N TRP A 174 7.04 3.25 -6.05
CA TRP A 174 7.12 2.25 -4.98
C TRP A 174 6.02 2.46 -3.93
N THR A 175 5.41 1.35 -3.49
CA THR A 175 4.52 1.33 -2.32
C THR A 175 5.25 0.81 -1.09
N ILE A 176 5.09 1.47 0.06
CA ILE A 176 5.66 1.01 1.32
C ILE A 176 4.89 -0.21 1.83
N LYS A 177 5.62 -1.31 2.03
CA LYS A 177 5.12 -2.53 2.65
C LYS A 177 5.89 -2.79 3.94
N GLY A 178 5.18 -3.11 5.02
CA GLY A 178 5.81 -3.48 6.29
C GLY A 178 6.78 -4.65 6.08
N LYS A 179 7.99 -4.53 6.65
CA LYS A 179 8.97 -5.61 6.57
C LYS A 179 8.39 -6.87 7.24
N PRO A 180 8.33 -8.02 6.55
CA PRO A 180 7.88 -9.26 7.16
C PRO A 180 8.85 -9.71 8.26
N ALA A 181 8.37 -10.56 9.18
CA ALA A 181 9.19 -11.10 10.26
C ALA A 181 10.47 -11.81 9.76
N SER A 182 10.42 -12.42 8.58
CA SER A 182 11.53 -13.11 7.94
C SER A 182 11.47 -13.01 6.41
N GLY A 183 12.55 -13.42 5.73
CA GLY A 183 12.60 -13.53 4.27
C GLY A 183 12.92 -12.23 3.51
N ARG A 184 12.99 -11.07 4.18
CA ARG A 184 13.37 -9.79 3.57
C ARG A 184 14.22 -8.90 4.48
N ALA A 185 15.16 -8.17 3.89
CA ALA A 185 15.90 -7.09 4.54
C ALA A 185 15.12 -5.77 4.52
N VAL A 186 15.44 -4.86 5.44
CA VAL A 186 14.93 -3.47 5.40
C VAL A 186 15.43 -2.80 4.11
N LEU A 187 14.57 -2.01 3.45
CA LEU A 187 14.82 -1.38 2.13
C LEU A 187 15.03 -2.34 0.95
N SER A 188 14.80 -3.65 1.12
CA SER A 188 14.73 -4.57 -0.03
C SER A 188 13.54 -4.25 -0.93
N ARG A 189 13.69 -4.45 -2.24
CA ARG A 189 12.64 -4.24 -3.24
C ARG A 189 11.95 -5.57 -3.59
N GLU A 190 10.68 -5.50 -3.95
CA GLU A 190 9.86 -6.64 -4.39
C GLU A 190 9.00 -6.16 -5.55
N LEU A 191 9.16 -6.77 -6.73
CA LEU A 191 8.33 -6.44 -7.90
C LEU A 191 6.88 -6.89 -7.68
N ASP A 192 5.98 -6.30 -8.44
CA ASP A 192 4.59 -6.69 -8.46
C ASP A 192 4.40 -8.11 -9.03
N GLY A 193 3.27 -8.73 -8.70
CA GLY A 193 3.00 -10.08 -9.16
C GLY A 193 1.59 -10.52 -8.82
N ASN A 194 0.96 -11.21 -9.76
CA ASN A 194 -0.35 -11.79 -9.54
C ASN A 194 -0.23 -13.06 -8.68
N LYS A 195 -1.25 -13.29 -7.84
CA LYS A 195 -1.31 -14.51 -7.04
C LYS A 195 -1.56 -15.72 -7.95
N SER A 196 -0.89 -16.83 -7.65
CA SER A 196 -1.15 -18.11 -8.33
C SER A 196 -2.63 -18.47 -8.27
N HIS A 197 -3.22 -18.78 -9.43
CA HIS A 197 -4.63 -19.14 -9.57
C HIS A 197 -4.86 -19.99 -10.84
N SER A 198 -6.08 -20.51 -11.00
CA SER A 198 -6.52 -21.30 -12.16
C SER A 198 -7.92 -20.87 -12.61
N HIS A 199 -8.28 -21.20 -13.85
CA HIS A 199 -9.61 -20.96 -14.41
C HIS A 199 -10.30 -22.26 -14.77
N THR A 200 -11.64 -22.29 -14.69
CA THR A 200 -12.43 -23.34 -15.31
C THR A 200 -12.66 -22.98 -16.78
N ALA A 201 -12.53 -23.96 -17.67
CA ALA A 201 -12.76 -23.79 -19.11
C ALA A 201 -13.71 -24.89 -19.61
N ARG A 202 -14.49 -24.58 -20.65
CA ARG A 202 -15.40 -25.53 -21.31
C ARG A 202 -15.33 -25.39 -22.82
N ALA A 203 -15.35 -26.51 -23.53
CA ALA A 203 -15.62 -26.57 -24.96
C ALA A 203 -17.13 -26.71 -25.17
N GLN A 204 -17.66 -26.13 -26.25
CA GLN A 204 -19.06 -26.31 -26.64
C GLN A 204 -19.19 -27.51 -27.58
N ASP A 205 -20.34 -28.16 -27.57
CA ASP A 205 -20.65 -29.24 -28.51
C ASP A 205 -20.66 -28.69 -29.94
N THR A 206 -20.14 -29.48 -30.89
CA THR A 206 -20.07 -29.13 -32.30
C THR A 206 -20.73 -30.20 -33.15
N ASP A 207 -21.78 -29.83 -33.88
CA ASP A 207 -22.41 -30.69 -34.88
C ASP A 207 -21.61 -30.65 -36.19
N LEU A 208 -21.14 -31.82 -36.66
CA LEU A 208 -20.39 -31.96 -37.92
C LEU A 208 -21.31 -32.09 -39.15
N GLY A 209 -22.62 -32.22 -38.94
CA GLY A 209 -23.66 -32.36 -39.94
C GLY A 209 -23.63 -33.70 -40.70
N THR A 210 -24.53 -33.86 -41.65
CA THR A 210 -24.66 -35.06 -42.49
C THR A 210 -23.68 -35.03 -43.66
N LYS A 211 -23.07 -36.18 -43.98
CA LYS A 211 -22.20 -36.37 -45.16
C LYS A 211 -22.76 -37.49 -46.05
N SER A 212 -22.64 -37.34 -47.37
CA SER A 212 -23.00 -38.38 -48.33
C SER A 212 -21.81 -39.27 -48.65
N THR A 213 -22.05 -40.56 -48.81
CA THR A 213 -21.03 -41.51 -49.27
C THR A 213 -20.81 -41.40 -50.79
N SER A 214 -19.72 -41.99 -51.28
CA SER A 214 -19.53 -42.17 -52.72
C SER A 214 -20.56 -43.14 -53.30
N SER A 215 -20.93 -42.95 -54.58
CA SER A 215 -21.82 -43.86 -55.30
C SER A 215 -21.13 -45.21 -55.61
N PHE A 216 -21.89 -46.30 -55.54
CA PHE A 216 -21.46 -47.64 -55.93
C PHE A 216 -22.54 -48.29 -56.81
N ASP A 217 -22.16 -48.83 -57.97
CA ASP A 217 -23.05 -49.49 -58.92
C ASP A 217 -22.79 -51.01 -58.95
N TYR A 218 -23.84 -51.80 -58.72
CA TYR A 218 -23.77 -53.26 -58.78
C TYR A 218 -23.71 -53.80 -60.21
N GLY A 219 -24.11 -53.01 -61.21
CA GLY A 219 -24.25 -53.43 -62.60
C GLY A 219 -25.31 -54.52 -62.80
N THR A 220 -25.19 -55.31 -63.88
CA THR A 220 -26.13 -56.39 -64.20
C THR A 220 -25.73 -57.71 -63.51
N LYS A 221 -26.72 -58.42 -62.94
CA LYS A 221 -26.56 -59.77 -62.37
C LYS A 221 -27.49 -60.77 -63.08
N SER A 222 -27.07 -62.02 -63.21
CA SER A 222 -27.84 -63.09 -63.86
C SER A 222 -28.30 -64.13 -62.84
N SER A 223 -29.47 -64.73 -63.06
CA SER A 223 -29.98 -65.86 -62.27
C SER A 223 -29.33 -67.18 -62.67
N ASN A 224 -29.51 -68.23 -61.86
CA ASN A 224 -29.15 -69.59 -62.25
C ASN A 224 -30.17 -70.16 -63.27
N THR A 225 -29.75 -71.13 -64.08
CA THR A 225 -30.63 -71.79 -65.06
C THR A 225 -31.41 -72.92 -64.40
N THR A 226 -32.74 -72.83 -64.39
CA THR A 226 -33.66 -73.84 -63.83
C THR A 226 -35.02 -73.77 -64.52
N GLY A 227 -35.99 -74.60 -64.10
CA GLY A 227 -37.36 -74.62 -64.63
C GLY A 227 -37.59 -75.61 -65.78
N GLY A 228 -36.60 -76.44 -66.10
CA GLY A 228 -36.78 -77.56 -67.02
C GLY A 228 -37.80 -78.55 -66.47
N HIS A 229 -38.86 -78.79 -67.23
CA HIS A 229 -39.91 -79.76 -66.91
C HIS A 229 -40.49 -80.33 -68.20
N ASN A 230 -41.13 -81.51 -68.10
CA ASN A 230 -41.76 -82.19 -69.23
C ASN A 230 -43.28 -82.27 -69.01
N HIS A 231 -44.05 -82.12 -70.07
CA HIS A 231 -45.50 -82.34 -70.06
C HIS A 231 -45.81 -83.67 -70.74
N SER A 232 -46.85 -84.37 -70.28
CA SER A 232 -47.43 -85.53 -70.98
C SER A 232 -48.81 -85.15 -71.49
N ALA A 233 -49.07 -85.40 -72.78
CA ALA A 233 -50.39 -85.24 -73.38
C ALA A 233 -50.90 -86.63 -73.77
N GLY A 234 -52.09 -87.00 -73.29
CA GLY A 234 -52.80 -88.21 -73.69
C GLY A 234 -54.14 -87.82 -74.28
N GLY A 235 -54.30 -87.99 -75.59
CA GLY A 235 -55.54 -87.72 -76.30
C GLY A 235 -55.99 -88.92 -77.13
N THR A 236 -57.30 -89.20 -77.13
CA THR A 236 -57.89 -90.15 -78.06
C THR A 236 -58.20 -89.43 -79.37
N TYR A 237 -57.49 -89.76 -80.45
CA TYR A 237 -57.80 -89.21 -81.76
C TYR A 237 -59.14 -89.78 -82.27
N GLY A 238 -60.11 -88.90 -82.52
CA GLY A 238 -61.33 -89.22 -83.25
C GLY A 238 -61.03 -89.31 -84.75
N GLY A 239 -60.43 -90.41 -85.20
CA GLY A 239 -60.20 -90.69 -86.61
C GLY A 239 -60.23 -92.19 -86.83
N ASP A 240 -61.17 -92.66 -87.65
CA ASP A 240 -61.31 -94.08 -87.95
C ASP A 240 -59.99 -94.62 -88.54
N SER A 241 -59.57 -95.76 -88.03
CA SER A 241 -58.62 -96.60 -88.74
C SER A 241 -59.36 -97.90 -89.05
N ILE A 242 -59.53 -98.18 -90.34
CA ILE A 242 -60.04 -99.45 -90.88
C ILE A 242 -59.34 -100.60 -90.16
N GLY A 243 -60.10 -101.35 -89.35
CA GLY A 243 -59.60 -102.47 -88.56
C GLY A 243 -59.79 -102.38 -87.05
N GLY A 244 -60.52 -101.38 -86.53
CA GLY A 244 -61.09 -101.43 -85.17
C GLY A 244 -60.09 -101.40 -84.01
N ARG A 245 -58.83 -101.03 -84.26
CA ARG A 245 -57.84 -100.81 -83.21
C ARG A 245 -57.78 -99.33 -82.85
N ILE A 246 -58.06 -99.02 -81.58
CA ILE A 246 -57.87 -97.68 -81.01
C ILE A 246 -56.39 -97.32 -81.20
N ARG A 247 -56.12 -96.25 -81.95
CA ARG A 247 -54.79 -95.63 -82.01
C ARG A 247 -54.60 -94.87 -80.69
N VAL A 248 -54.18 -95.59 -79.65
CA VAL A 248 -53.66 -94.96 -78.44
C VAL A 248 -52.34 -94.31 -78.85
N GLN A 249 -52.17 -93.03 -78.49
CA GLN A 249 -50.96 -92.28 -78.78
C GLN A 249 -49.75 -93.12 -78.33
N ARG A 250 -48.85 -93.48 -79.27
CA ARG A 250 -47.58 -94.09 -78.91
C ARG A 250 -46.81 -93.02 -78.15
N ASP A 251 -46.40 -93.31 -76.92
CA ASP A 251 -45.51 -92.45 -76.15
C ASP A 251 -44.25 -92.18 -77.00
N GLY A 252 -44.19 -90.97 -77.54
CA GLY A 252 -43.24 -90.61 -78.58
C GLY A 252 -43.12 -89.10 -78.65
N ASN A 253 -41.89 -88.61 -78.53
CA ASN A 253 -41.47 -87.21 -78.44
C ASN A 253 -41.73 -86.37 -79.71
N ASP A 254 -42.56 -86.85 -80.65
CA ASP A 254 -42.75 -86.29 -81.99
C ASP A 254 -43.97 -85.35 -82.09
N GLN A 255 -44.62 -85.03 -80.96
CA GLN A 255 -45.66 -84.01 -80.90
C GLN A 255 -45.12 -82.76 -80.20
N LEU A 256 -44.77 -81.76 -81.00
CA LEU A 256 -44.30 -80.47 -80.49
C LEU A 256 -45.48 -79.63 -80.04
N THR A 257 -45.44 -79.13 -78.81
CA THR A 257 -46.37 -78.10 -78.33
C THR A 257 -46.00 -76.73 -78.91
N SER A 258 -46.89 -75.74 -78.80
CA SER A 258 -46.58 -74.35 -79.18
C SER A 258 -45.44 -73.77 -78.32
N TRP A 259 -44.70 -72.79 -78.85
CA TRP A 259 -43.64 -72.05 -78.13
C TRP A 259 -44.23 -71.14 -77.05
N ASN A 260 -44.43 -71.71 -75.85
CA ASN A 260 -44.94 -71.01 -74.68
C ASN A 260 -43.93 -71.14 -73.53
N GLY A 261 -43.96 -70.23 -72.56
CA GLY A 261 -43.11 -70.28 -71.36
C GLY A 261 -42.12 -69.11 -71.21
N ASP A 262 -42.16 -68.12 -72.10
CA ASP A 262 -41.51 -66.83 -71.85
C ASP A 262 -42.16 -66.17 -70.62
N HIS A 263 -41.35 -65.91 -69.60
CA HIS A 263 -41.80 -65.32 -68.35
C HIS A 263 -40.65 -64.58 -67.69
N ALA A 264 -41.00 -63.59 -66.87
CA ALA A 264 -40.05 -62.85 -66.05
C ALA A 264 -40.39 -63.05 -64.57
N HIS A 265 -39.35 -63.00 -63.73
CA HIS A 265 -39.50 -62.97 -62.28
C HIS A 265 -39.13 -61.58 -61.77
N THR A 266 -39.89 -61.10 -60.79
CA THR A 266 -39.51 -59.92 -60.02
C THR A 266 -38.78 -60.37 -58.78
N THR A 267 -37.54 -59.91 -58.59
CA THR A 267 -36.76 -60.17 -57.37
C THR A 267 -36.56 -58.89 -56.60
N TRP A 268 -37.06 -58.82 -55.38
CA TRP A 268 -36.82 -57.73 -54.46
C TRP A 268 -35.50 -57.95 -53.70
N ILE A 269 -34.51 -57.06 -53.88
CA ILE A 269 -33.20 -57.16 -53.18
C ILE A 269 -33.29 -56.57 -51.76
N GLY A 270 -34.02 -55.47 -51.60
CA GLY A 270 -34.20 -54.80 -50.31
C GLY A 270 -33.19 -53.69 -50.01
N PRO A 271 -33.51 -52.81 -49.04
CA PRO A 271 -32.60 -51.78 -48.55
C PRO A 271 -31.50 -52.39 -47.67
N HIS A 272 -30.35 -51.73 -47.59
CA HIS A 272 -29.29 -52.06 -46.65
C HIS A 272 -28.58 -50.78 -46.20
N ASP A 273 -28.00 -50.83 -45.00
CA ASP A 273 -27.22 -49.74 -44.41
C ASP A 273 -25.82 -50.25 -44.03
N HIS A 274 -24.87 -49.31 -43.92
CA HIS A 274 -23.51 -49.58 -43.45
C HIS A 274 -23.22 -48.77 -42.19
N THR A 275 -22.30 -49.25 -41.36
CA THR A 275 -21.74 -48.49 -40.23
C THR A 275 -20.31 -48.06 -40.54
N VAL A 276 -19.92 -46.87 -40.07
CA VAL A 276 -18.57 -46.34 -40.26
C VAL A 276 -18.02 -45.87 -38.91
N TYR A 277 -16.83 -46.36 -38.55
CA TYR A 277 -16.12 -45.91 -37.36
C TYR A 277 -15.28 -44.66 -37.67
N ILE A 278 -15.49 -43.56 -36.93
CA ILE A 278 -14.80 -42.27 -37.16
C ILE A 278 -13.49 -42.16 -36.37
N GLY A 279 -13.45 -42.69 -35.14
CA GLY A 279 -12.29 -42.64 -34.25
C GLY A 279 -12.18 -41.38 -33.38
N PRO A 280 -11.29 -41.40 -32.36
CA PRO A 280 -11.03 -40.25 -31.49
C PRO A 280 -10.19 -39.17 -32.18
N HIS A 281 -10.38 -37.91 -31.79
CA HIS A 281 -9.56 -36.77 -32.19
C HIS A 281 -9.43 -35.77 -31.03
N GLY A 282 -8.61 -34.72 -31.20
CA GLY A 282 -8.39 -33.69 -30.18
C GLY A 282 -8.11 -32.31 -30.77
N HIS A 283 -7.97 -31.32 -29.90
CA HIS A 283 -7.74 -29.92 -30.26
C HIS A 283 -6.58 -29.33 -29.46
N VAL A 284 -5.89 -28.36 -30.07
CA VAL A 284 -4.94 -27.50 -29.37
C VAL A 284 -5.73 -26.34 -28.74
N VAL A 285 -5.45 -26.06 -27.47
CA VAL A 285 -6.01 -24.91 -26.75
C VAL A 285 -4.87 -23.96 -26.41
N ILE A 286 -5.01 -22.70 -26.80
CA ILE A 286 -4.07 -21.61 -26.50
C ILE A 286 -4.81 -20.63 -25.59
N VAL A 287 -4.15 -20.22 -24.51
CA VAL A 287 -4.63 -19.14 -23.63
C VAL A 287 -3.66 -17.99 -23.80
N ASP A 288 -4.13 -16.93 -24.45
CA ASP A 288 -3.33 -15.72 -24.67
C ASP A 288 -3.14 -14.93 -23.37
N ALA A 289 -2.08 -14.12 -23.33
CA ALA A 289 -1.80 -13.28 -22.18
C ALA A 289 -2.83 -12.14 -22.08
N GLU A 290 -3.30 -11.87 -20.86
CA GLU A 290 -4.27 -10.81 -20.56
C GLU A 290 -3.82 -10.04 -19.32
N GLY A 291 -3.87 -8.70 -19.37
CA GLY A 291 -3.54 -7.84 -18.23
C GLY A 291 -2.84 -6.54 -18.61
N ASN A 292 -2.53 -5.74 -17.60
CA ASN A 292 -1.75 -4.51 -17.72
C ASN A 292 -0.25 -4.79 -17.57
N VAL A 293 0.59 -3.79 -17.84
CA VAL A 293 2.05 -3.86 -17.62
C VAL A 293 2.40 -4.09 -16.14
N GLU A 294 1.58 -3.57 -15.22
CA GLU A 294 1.77 -3.71 -13.77
C GLU A 294 0.51 -4.24 -13.08
N THR A 295 0.72 -4.99 -12.00
CA THR A 295 -0.32 -5.43 -11.06
C THR A 295 -0.60 -4.33 -10.05
N THR A 296 -1.66 -3.57 -10.27
CA THR A 296 -2.01 -2.41 -9.43
C THR A 296 -3.20 -2.67 -8.51
N VAL A 297 -3.20 -2.02 -7.35
CA VAL A 297 -4.40 -1.75 -6.56
C VAL A 297 -4.83 -0.31 -6.78
N LYS A 298 -6.07 0.06 -6.43
CA LYS A 298 -6.49 1.47 -6.43
C LYS A 298 -5.52 2.28 -5.57
N ASN A 299 -4.91 3.30 -6.16
CA ASN A 299 -3.89 4.13 -5.53
C ASN A 299 -4.05 5.60 -5.93
N ILE A 300 -3.42 6.49 -5.17
CA ILE A 300 -3.32 7.93 -5.44
C ILE A 300 -1.85 8.30 -5.40
N ALA A 301 -1.38 9.06 -6.38
CA ALA A 301 0.00 9.49 -6.46
C ALA A 301 0.30 10.60 -5.43
N PHE A 302 1.35 10.38 -4.64
CA PHE A 302 1.94 11.36 -3.73
C PHE A 302 3.46 11.36 -3.98
N ASN A 303 4.10 12.49 -3.75
CA ASN A 303 5.56 12.58 -3.75
C ASN A 303 6.09 12.05 -2.42
N TYR A 304 7.01 11.09 -2.45
CA TYR A 304 7.75 10.71 -1.25
C TYR A 304 8.86 11.72 -0.98
N ILE A 305 8.79 12.37 0.18
CA ILE A 305 9.83 13.28 0.68
C ILE A 305 10.42 12.76 1.98
N VAL A 306 11.61 13.24 2.31
CA VAL A 306 12.32 12.92 3.56
C VAL A 306 12.87 14.19 4.21
N ARG A 307 12.77 14.30 5.53
CA ARG A 307 13.40 15.39 6.30
C ARG A 307 14.91 15.17 6.35
N LEU A 308 15.70 16.24 6.13
CA LEU A 308 17.15 16.16 6.03
C LEU A 308 17.88 16.26 7.39
N ALA A 309 17.35 17.03 8.34
CA ALA A 309 17.94 17.28 9.66
C ALA A 309 16.88 17.33 10.76
#